data_AF-A0A7C1ILY1-F1
#
_entry.id   AF-A0A7C1ILY1-F1
#
_cell.length_a   1.000
_cell.length_b   1.000
_cell.length_c   1.000
_cell.angle_alpha   90.00
_cell.angle_beta   90.00
_cell.angle_gamma   90.00
#
_symmetry.space_group_name_H-M   'P 1'
#
loop_
_entity.id
_entity.type
_entity.pdbx_description
1 polymer ?
#
loop_
_entity_poly.entity_id
_entity_poly.type
_entity_poly.pdbx_seq_one_letter_code
_entity_poly.pdbx_strand_id
1 'polypeptide(L)'
;MGVYVTSSEVLALRAVSITGVDEGTVDILIDGVEAQINTILKAQGYIVPVTGVNDIQMIKAYVLRKTAADSHLAARGSDDLPGWVEEWLKEFEQWLEWIVDGTIALEDQDPVHPGRKARRNFVRVLPKVEDDA
;
A
#
# COMPACT_ATOMS: atom_id res chain seq x y z
N MET A 1 4.93 -16.80 1.24
CA MET A 1 3.99 -16.44 0.15
C MET A 1 3.01 -15.42 0.68
N GLY A 2 3.09 -14.20 0.13
CA GLY A 2 2.30 -13.04 0.55
C GLY A 2 0.83 -13.13 0.17
N VAL A 3 0.04 -12.24 0.77
CA VAL A 3 -1.40 -12.11 0.59
C VAL A 3 -1.75 -11.45 -0.75
N TYR A 4 -0.97 -10.47 -1.19
CA TYR A 4 -1.27 -9.66 -2.37
C TYR A 4 -0.34 -9.96 -3.55
N VAL A 5 0.90 -10.38 -3.28
CA VAL A 5 1.92 -10.71 -4.29
C VAL A 5 2.71 -11.96 -3.90
N THR A 6 3.32 -12.58 -4.91
CA THR A 6 4.25 -13.70 -4.77
C THR A 6 5.68 -13.29 -5.15
N SER A 7 6.68 -13.99 -4.61
CA SER A 7 8.09 -13.75 -4.96
C SER A 7 8.37 -13.90 -6.45
N SER A 8 7.70 -14.83 -7.14
CA SER A 8 7.84 -15.01 -8.58
C SER A 8 7.32 -13.81 -9.38
N GLU A 9 6.24 -13.15 -8.94
CA GLU A 9 5.76 -11.92 -9.57
C GLU A 9 6.75 -10.76 -9.41
N VAL A 10 7.36 -10.63 -8.24
CA VAL A 10 8.39 -9.61 -7.97
C VAL A 10 9.61 -9.85 -8.85
N LEU A 11 10.13 -11.09 -8.88
CA LEU A 11 11.31 -11.43 -9.68
C LEU A 11 11.04 -11.40 -11.19
N ALA A 12 9.79 -11.63 -11.61
CA ALA A 12 9.39 -11.56 -13.02
C ALA A 12 9.16 -10.12 -13.52
N LEU A 13 9.32 -9.10 -12.68
CA LEU A 13 9.06 -7.71 -13.02
C LEU A 13 10.08 -7.21 -14.08
N ARG A 14 9.79 -7.45 -15.36
CA ARG A 14 10.72 -7.23 -16.49
C ARG A 14 11.23 -5.79 -16.63
N ALA A 15 10.51 -4.82 -16.07
CA ALA A 15 10.93 -3.42 -16.05
C ALA A 15 12.22 -3.22 -15.23
N VAL A 16 12.52 -4.13 -14.29
CA VAL A 16 13.63 -4.03 -13.35
C VAL A 16 14.34 -5.37 -13.26
N SER A 17 15.60 -5.42 -13.71
CA SER A 17 16.37 -6.67 -13.67
C SER A 17 16.88 -6.94 -12.24
N ILE A 18 16.00 -7.48 -11.38
CA ILE A 18 16.35 -7.87 -10.01
C ILE A 18 17.17 -9.16 -10.09
N THR A 19 18.44 -9.08 -9.72
CA THR A 19 19.39 -10.20 -9.75
C THR A 19 20.20 -10.20 -8.46
N GLY A 20 20.56 -11.39 -7.97
CA GLY A 20 21.36 -11.53 -6.74
C GLY A 20 20.54 -11.62 -5.44
N VAL A 21 19.23 -11.83 -5.54
CA VAL A 21 18.34 -12.14 -4.40
C VAL A 21 17.61 -13.45 -4.70
N ASP A 22 17.49 -14.34 -3.71
CA ASP A 22 16.71 -15.57 -3.80
C ASP A 22 15.24 -15.36 -3.41
N GLU A 23 14.36 -16.27 -3.82
CA GLU A 23 12.93 -16.21 -3.52
C GLU A 23 12.60 -16.15 -2.02
N GLY A 24 13.40 -16.80 -1.16
CA GLY A 24 13.17 -16.78 0.29
C GLY A 24 13.39 -15.39 0.87
N THR A 25 14.42 -14.68 0.41
CA THR A 25 14.65 -13.28 0.79
C THR A 25 13.52 -12.37 0.29
N VAL A 26 13.05 -12.58 -0.94
CA VAL A 26 11.92 -11.80 -1.49
C VAL A 26 10.64 -12.06 -0.68
N ASP A 27 10.35 -13.30 -0.29
CA ASP A 27 9.17 -13.63 0.52
C ASP A 27 9.18 -12.90 1.87
N ILE A 28 10.35 -12.80 2.53
CA ILE A 28 10.50 -12.04 3.79
C ILE A 28 10.22 -10.54 3.56
N LEU A 29 10.69 -9.99 2.43
CA LEU A 29 10.45 -8.59 2.08
C LEU A 29 8.97 -8.34 1.78
N ILE A 30 8.29 -9.26 1.08
CA ILE A 30 6.84 -9.19 0.85
C ILE A 30 6.12 -9.13 2.20
N ASP A 31 6.38 -10.09 3.09
CA ASP A 31 5.71 -10.16 4.39
C ASP A 31 5.92 -8.88 5.21
N GLY A 32 7.12 -8.29 5.17
CA GLY A 32 7.44 -7.01 5.82
C GLY A 32 6.64 -5.83 5.27
N VAL A 33 6.55 -5.71 3.94
CA VAL A 33 5.78 -4.65 3.28
C VAL A 33 4.28 -4.81 3.55
N GLU A 34 3.75 -6.03 3.43
CA GLU A 34 2.34 -6.32 3.71
C GLU A 34 1.98 -6.04 5.18
N ALA A 35 2.86 -6.40 6.12
CA ALA A 35 2.67 -6.09 7.53
C ALA A 35 2.64 -4.58 7.80
N GLN A 36 3.48 -3.79 7.13
CA GLN A 36 3.47 -2.33 7.24
C GLN A 36 2.13 -1.74 6.77
N ILE A 37 1.67 -2.15 5.58
CA ILE A 37 0.40 -1.71 5.00
C ILE A 37 -0.77 -2.09 5.90
N ASN A 38 -0.84 -3.36 6.31
CA ASN A 38 -1.91 -3.87 7.16
C ASN A 38 -1.95 -3.15 8.52
N THR A 39 -0.79 -2.80 9.08
CA THR A 39 -0.72 -2.03 10.33
C THR A 39 -1.34 -0.64 10.16
N ILE A 40 -1.00 0.06 9.08
CA ILE A 40 -1.52 1.40 8.80
C ILE A 40 -3.03 1.36 8.52
N LEU A 41 -3.48 0.45 7.66
CA LEU A 41 -4.89 0.29 7.33
C LEU A 41 -5.74 -0.06 8.56
N LYS A 42 -5.24 -0.98 9.40
CA LYS A 42 -5.89 -1.32 10.67
C LYS A 42 -5.99 -0.11 11.61
N ALA A 43 -4.95 0.74 11.67
CA ALA A 43 -4.96 1.97 12.47
C ALA A 43 -5.97 3.01 11.95
N GLN A 44 -6.26 3.00 10.64
CA GLN A 44 -7.31 3.83 10.03
C GLN A 44 -8.73 3.25 10.20
N GLY A 45 -8.83 2.01 10.68
CA GLY A 45 -10.10 1.33 10.97
C GLY A 45 -10.58 0.38 9.89
N TYR A 46 -9.76 0.08 8.89
CA TYR A 46 -10.08 -0.92 7.86
C TYR A 46 -9.93 -2.34 8.41
N ILE A 47 -10.68 -3.27 7.81
CA ILE A 47 -10.51 -4.70 8.04
C ILE A 47 -9.29 -5.16 7.24
N VAL A 48 -8.39 -5.89 7.89
CA VAL A 48 -7.18 -6.44 7.26
C VAL A 48 -7.11 -7.96 7.47
N PRO A 49 -6.63 -8.74 6.48
CA PRO A 49 -6.24 -8.30 5.13
C PRO A 49 -7.45 -7.80 4.33
N VAL A 50 -7.18 -6.94 3.36
CA VAL A 50 -8.21 -6.34 2.51
C VAL A 50 -8.77 -7.39 1.54
N THR A 51 -10.08 -7.38 1.33
CA THR A 51 -10.78 -8.40 0.53
C THR A 51 -11.45 -7.85 -0.74
N GLY A 52 -11.51 -6.52 -0.89
CA GLY A 52 -12.03 -5.85 -2.08
C GLY A 52 -11.15 -6.08 -3.30
N VAL A 53 -11.75 -6.35 -4.46
CA VAL A 53 -10.98 -6.64 -5.68
C VAL A 53 -10.18 -5.43 -6.14
N ASN A 54 -10.77 -4.23 -6.14
CA ASN A 54 -10.11 -2.99 -6.54
C ASN A 54 -9.01 -2.62 -5.54
N ASP A 55 -9.31 -2.77 -4.24
CA ASP A 55 -8.35 -2.49 -3.18
C ASP A 55 -7.14 -3.44 -3.23
N ILE A 56 -7.39 -4.73 -3.46
CA ILE A 56 -6.34 -5.73 -3.65
C ILE A 56 -5.47 -5.35 -4.84
N GLN A 57 -6.05 -4.93 -5.98
CA GLN A 57 -5.26 -4.52 -7.15
C GLN A 57 -4.42 -3.27 -6.88
N MET A 58 -4.98 -2.28 -6.18
CA MET A 58 -4.25 -1.09 -5.77
C MET A 58 -3.08 -1.46 -4.85
N ILE A 59 -3.34 -2.19 -3.77
CA ILE A 59 -2.32 -2.60 -2.79
C ILE A 59 -1.25 -3.47 -3.47
N LYS A 60 -1.66 -4.41 -4.33
CA LYS A 60 -0.76 -5.28 -5.08
C LYS A 60 0.28 -4.48 -5.87
N ALA A 61 -0.11 -3.41 -6.55
CA ALA A 61 0.82 -2.58 -7.31
C ALA A 61 1.89 -1.95 -6.43
N TYR A 62 1.51 -1.45 -5.25
CA TYR A 62 2.44 -0.85 -4.29
C TYR A 62 3.34 -1.88 -3.62
N VAL A 63 2.81 -3.03 -3.20
CA VAL A 63 3.61 -4.12 -2.61
C VAL A 63 4.64 -4.59 -3.65
N LEU A 64 4.21 -4.83 -4.89
CA LEU A 64 5.08 -5.30 -5.98
C LEU A 64 6.27 -4.35 -6.22
N ARG A 65 6.00 -3.04 -6.35
CA ARG A 65 7.05 -2.02 -6.59
C ARG A 65 7.95 -1.86 -5.39
N LYS A 66 7.39 -1.77 -4.18
CA LYS A 66 8.17 -1.60 -2.95
C LYS A 66 9.09 -2.79 -2.70
N THR A 67 8.57 -4.01 -2.81
CA THR A 67 9.37 -5.22 -2.65
C THR A 67 10.43 -5.32 -3.74
N ALA A 68 10.14 -4.94 -4.99
CA ALA A 68 11.13 -4.90 -6.06
C ALA A 68 12.28 -3.94 -5.76
N ALA A 69 11.96 -2.73 -5.27
CA ALA A 69 12.94 -1.74 -4.83
C ALA A 69 13.79 -2.26 -3.64
N ASP A 70 13.15 -2.84 -2.63
CA ASP A 70 13.83 -3.42 -1.48
C ASP A 70 14.71 -4.61 -1.85
N SER A 71 14.29 -5.42 -2.83
CA SER A 71 15.09 -6.52 -3.35
C SER A 71 16.33 -5.99 -4.06
N HIS A 72 16.23 -4.88 -4.80
CA HIS A 72 17.40 -4.25 -5.37
C HIS A 72 18.38 -3.76 -4.30
N LEU A 73 17.86 -3.09 -3.26
CA LEU A 73 18.65 -2.63 -2.12
C LEU A 73 19.34 -3.79 -1.41
N ALA A 74 18.64 -4.91 -1.20
CA ALA A 74 19.19 -6.09 -0.56
C ALA A 74 20.34 -6.73 -1.37
N ALA A 75 20.24 -6.72 -2.72
CA ALA A 75 21.29 -7.27 -3.58
C ALA A 75 22.48 -6.32 -3.81
N ARG A 76 22.24 -5.01 -3.90
CA ARG A 76 23.21 -4.05 -4.45
C ARG A 76 23.63 -2.96 -3.47
N GLY A 77 22.92 -2.79 -2.35
CA GLY A 77 23.16 -1.70 -1.41
C GLY A 77 22.60 -0.35 -1.90
N SER A 78 22.97 0.73 -1.21
CA SER A 78 22.43 2.08 -1.42
C SER A 78 23.35 3.05 -2.16
N ASP A 79 24.52 2.60 -2.62
CA ASP A 79 25.59 3.48 -3.10
C ASP A 79 25.33 4.08 -4.49
N ASP A 80 24.52 3.41 -5.33
CA ASP A 80 24.11 3.89 -6.66
C ASP A 80 22.70 3.36 -6.99
N LEU A 81 21.68 4.07 -6.52
CA LEU A 81 20.29 3.67 -6.74
C LEU A 81 19.84 4.04 -8.15
N PRO A 82 19.34 3.08 -8.95
CA PRO A 82 18.63 3.40 -10.16
C PRO A 82 17.44 4.33 -9.87
N GLY A 83 17.16 5.29 -10.75
CA GLY A 83 16.08 6.26 -10.52
C GLY A 83 14.71 5.64 -10.25
N TRP A 84 14.42 4.46 -10.80
CA TRP A 84 13.18 3.73 -10.52
C TRP A 84 13.08 3.23 -9.07
N VAL A 85 14.21 2.89 -8.43
CA VAL A 85 14.24 2.45 -7.03
C VAL A 85 13.86 3.62 -6.15
N GLU A 86 14.50 4.78 -6.36
CA GLU A 86 14.20 6.00 -5.60
C GLU A 86 12.76 6.45 -5.80
N GLU A 87 12.28 6.44 -7.04
CA GLU A 87 10.91 6.81 -7.40
C GLU A 87 9.89 5.90 -6.70
N TRP A 88 10.05 4.58 -6.78
CA TRP A 88 9.09 3.65 -6.18
C TRP A 88 9.10 3.66 -4.66
N LEU A 89 10.25 3.85 -4.03
CA LEU A 89 10.33 4.05 -2.58
C LEU A 89 9.56 5.30 -2.16
N LYS A 90 9.77 6.41 -2.87
CA LYS A 90 9.08 7.67 -2.61
C LYS A 90 7.58 7.60 -2.88
N GLU A 91 7.16 6.98 -3.98
CA GLU A 91 5.75 6.76 -4.30
C GLU A 91 5.05 5.94 -3.20
N PHE A 92 5.72 4.91 -2.69
CA PHE A 92 5.20 4.08 -1.62
C PHE A 92 5.02 4.86 -0.31
N GLU A 93 6.04 5.62 0.11
CA GLU A 93 5.97 6.47 1.30
C GLU A 93 4.85 7.51 1.17
N GLN A 94 4.77 8.19 0.04
CA GLN A 94 3.73 9.18 -0.24
C GLN A 94 2.33 8.56 -0.22
N TRP A 95 2.16 7.37 -0.79
CA TRP A 95 0.87 6.66 -0.75
C TRP A 95 0.46 6.28 0.67
N LEU A 96 1.41 5.83 1.52
CA LEU A 96 1.14 5.57 2.94
C LEU A 96 0.73 6.84 3.69
N GLU A 97 1.40 7.97 3.42
CA GLU A 97 1.02 9.27 3.99
C GLU A 97 -0.40 9.67 3.59
N TRP A 98 -0.77 9.48 2.32
CA TRP A 98 -2.12 9.77 1.83
C TRP A 98 -3.20 8.91 2.48
N ILE A 99 -2.90 7.64 2.79
CA ILE A 99 -3.80 6.78 3.58
C ILE A 99 -3.93 7.32 5.01
N VAL A 100 -2.80 7.68 5.64
CA VAL A 100 -2.79 8.18 7.03
C VAL A 100 -3.54 9.50 7.17
N ASP A 101 -3.44 10.36 6.16
CA ASP A 101 -4.13 11.65 6.12
C ASP A 101 -5.59 11.53 5.64
N GLY A 102 -5.98 10.37 5.13
CA GLY A 102 -7.32 10.13 4.59
C GLY A 102 -7.58 10.84 3.26
N THR A 103 -6.52 11.23 2.55
CA THR A 103 -6.59 11.79 1.19
C THR A 103 -7.00 10.73 0.19
N ILE A 104 -6.56 9.49 0.41
CA ILE A 104 -6.98 8.30 -0.34
C ILE A 104 -7.72 7.37 0.64
N ALA A 105 -8.82 6.79 0.16
CA ALA A 105 -9.56 5.74 0.84
C ALA A 105 -9.52 4.45 0.01
N LEU A 106 -9.79 3.32 0.65
CA LEU A 106 -10.09 2.08 -0.07
C LEU A 106 -11.42 2.25 -0.81
N GLU A 107 -11.53 1.67 -2.00
CA GLU A 107 -12.69 1.78 -2.89
C GLU A 107 -13.81 0.81 -2.50
N ASP A 108 -13.45 -0.44 -2.15
CA ASP A 108 -14.44 -1.50 -1.91
C ASP A 108 -14.74 -1.69 -0.40
N GLN A 109 -13.98 -1.04 0.48
CA GLN A 109 -14.13 -1.16 1.93
C GLN A 109 -14.20 0.21 2.59
N ASP A 110 -15.21 0.39 3.45
CA ASP A 110 -15.26 1.51 4.39
C ASP A 110 -14.55 1.18 5.71
N PRO A 111 -13.94 2.15 6.40
CA PRO A 111 -13.37 1.94 7.72
C PRO A 111 -14.48 1.70 8.75
N VAL A 112 -14.40 0.58 9.48
CA VAL A 112 -15.38 0.17 10.51
C VAL A 112 -15.37 1.13 11.70
N HIS A 113 -14.19 1.67 12.02
CA HIS A 113 -14.01 2.70 13.04
C HIS A 113 -13.13 3.80 12.46
N PRO A 114 -13.71 4.82 11.80
CA PRO A 114 -12.91 5.87 11.19
C PRO A 114 -11.98 6.50 12.25
N GLY A 115 -10.67 6.37 12.02
CA GLY A 115 -9.63 6.91 12.90
C GLY A 115 -9.79 8.42 13.13
N ARG A 116 -9.07 8.96 14.15
CA ARG A 116 -9.22 10.37 14.62
C ARG A 116 -9.20 11.45 13.52
N LYS A 117 -8.57 11.22 12.36
CA LYS A 117 -8.50 12.17 11.24
C LYS A 117 -9.64 12.04 10.22
N ALA A 118 -10.16 10.84 9.96
CA ALA A 118 -11.27 10.61 9.02
C ALA A 118 -12.56 11.37 9.43
N ARG A 119 -12.70 11.72 10.71
CA ARG A 119 -13.80 12.57 11.21
C ARG A 119 -13.83 13.99 10.63
N ARG A 120 -12.76 14.52 10.01
CA ARG A 120 -12.77 15.90 9.50
C ARG A 120 -13.49 16.09 8.16
N ASN A 121 -13.64 15.05 7.33
CA ASN A 121 -14.23 15.18 5.99
C ASN A 121 -15.67 14.65 5.87
N PHE A 122 -16.22 13.96 6.87
CA PHE A 122 -17.63 13.60 6.90
C PHE A 122 -18.51 14.73 7.44
N VAL A 123 -18.39 15.94 6.89
CA VAL A 123 -19.50 16.91 6.97
C VAL A 123 -20.53 16.44 5.94
N ARG A 124 -21.36 15.49 6.36
CA ARG A 124 -22.58 15.11 5.65
C ARG A 124 -23.44 16.37 5.61
N VAL A 125 -23.46 17.07 4.48
CA VAL A 125 -24.41 18.16 4.22
C VAL A 125 -25.78 17.51 4.25
N LEU A 126 -26.45 17.56 5.39
CA LEU A 126 -27.85 17.21 5.50
C LEU A 126 -28.62 18.22 4.65
N PRO A 127 -29.45 17.79 3.68
CA PRO A 127 -30.38 18.71 3.04
C PRO A 127 -31.28 19.30 4.13
N LYS A 128 -31.39 20.63 4.16
CA LYS A 128 -32.40 21.32 4.98
C LYS A 128 -33.75 20.78 4.54
N VAL A 129 -34.45 20.10 5.46
CA VAL A 129 -35.89 19.93 5.34
C VAL A 129 -36.47 21.32 5.64
N GLU A 130 -36.88 22.03 4.59
CA GLU A 130 -37.82 23.13 4.75
C GLU A 130 -39.18 22.49 5.06
N ASP A 131 -39.55 22.53 6.34
CA ASP A 131 -40.93 22.32 6.76
C ASP A 131 -41.74 23.54 6.29
N ASP A 132 -42.31 23.44 5.10
CA ASP A 132 -43.39 24.34 4.66
C ASP A 132 -44.74 23.78 5.12
N ALA A 133 -45.28 24.50 6.11
CA ALA A 133 -46.67 24.73 6.53
C ALA A 133 -47.81 23.86 5.98
#